data_AF-A0A1S3D8X2-F1
#
_entry.id   AF-A0A1S3D8X2-F1
#
_cell.length_a   1.000
_cell.length_b   1.000
_cell.length_c   1.000
_cell.angle_alpha   90.00
_cell.angle_beta   90.00
_cell.angle_gamma   90.00
#
_symmetry.space_group_name_H-M   'P 1'
#
loop_
_entity.id
_entity.type
_entity.pdbx_description
1 polymer ?
#
loop_
_entity_poly.entity_id
_entity_poly.type
_entity_poly.pdbx_seq_one_letter_code
_entity_poly.pdbx_strand_id
1 'polypeptide(L)'
;MFEKTKRSRSIYTVNEKTTEVTPQTPIIKQIKQEATSPSQERKVKDYTPEWRKIPSVGSFGDFDRGVDNAKLVYPEPIPGNVYYSNSNTDFLKPGMAVATPHGTMSLRLRNDIKVDMSLDCSIRVTNKRNNVVIALNPHGCTSAFLHPHGRIYQNGSKVEMLVFDSVSGNNKMAKMWYKGVSFKSDFSALVYLVDAAGTRSTTDSFRDLSPDFSLSVFYDESRHGPIYVQETVSTLQKATYWMTQTGVEHWKIKDMIITQDGDVVNIYRKNNKYQLKTGNCPSAMLSTPFIHCTASAEHMFVRRGDRRMHFDGCNFIVRNAGHSAGFDEANNLKIF
;
A
#
# COMPACT_ATOMS: atom_id res chain seq x y z
N MET A 1 -61.17 24.13 -25.73
CA MET A 1 -61.50 23.98 -27.16
C MET A 1 -60.25 23.48 -27.84
N PHE A 2 -60.28 22.22 -28.30
CA PHE A 2 -59.14 21.46 -28.82
C PHE A 2 -58.77 21.91 -30.23
N GLU A 3 -57.49 21.93 -30.57
CA GLU A 3 -57.09 21.53 -31.92
C GLU A 3 -55.77 20.75 -31.93
N LYS A 4 -55.86 19.57 -32.54
CA LYS A 4 -54.84 18.54 -32.74
C LYS A 4 -54.17 18.77 -34.09
N THR A 5 -52.87 18.45 -34.22
CA THR A 5 -52.26 17.75 -35.39
C THR A 5 -50.74 17.69 -35.17
N LYS A 6 -49.94 16.70 -35.59
CA LYS A 6 -50.13 15.39 -36.23
C LYS A 6 -48.79 14.63 -36.02
N ARG A 7 -48.86 13.36 -35.59
CA ARG A 7 -47.71 12.43 -35.61
C ARG A 7 -47.45 11.99 -37.07
N SER A 8 -46.19 11.87 -37.45
CA SER A 8 -45.75 11.07 -38.59
C SER A 8 -44.81 9.98 -38.09
N ARG A 9 -45.20 8.72 -38.35
CA ARG A 9 -44.40 7.51 -38.20
C ARG A 9 -43.81 7.18 -39.57
N SER A 10 -42.54 6.83 -39.61
CA SER A 10 -41.96 6.05 -40.72
C SER A 10 -41.42 4.74 -40.17
N ILE A 11 -42.04 3.67 -40.65
CA ILE A 11 -41.68 2.25 -40.53
C ILE A 11 -40.80 1.89 -41.75
N TYR A 12 -40.15 0.72 -41.70
CA TYR A 12 -39.49 -0.06 -42.78
C TYR A 12 -37.95 0.04 -42.81
N THR A 13 -37.13 -1.01 -42.88
CA THR A 13 -37.31 -2.48 -42.81
C THR A 13 -35.92 -3.07 -42.49
N VAL A 14 -35.87 -4.18 -41.76
CA VAL A 14 -34.70 -5.04 -41.57
C VAL A 14 -34.33 -5.72 -42.90
N ASN A 15 -33.06 -5.67 -43.29
CA ASN A 15 -32.51 -6.57 -44.31
C ASN A 15 -31.29 -7.28 -43.74
N GLU A 16 -31.50 -8.54 -43.37
CA GLU A 16 -30.45 -9.51 -43.12
C GLU A 16 -29.81 -9.91 -44.47
N LYS A 17 -28.48 -9.81 -44.56
CA LYS A 17 -27.69 -10.61 -45.48
C LYS A 17 -26.48 -11.17 -44.75
N THR A 18 -26.56 -12.47 -44.53
CA THR A 18 -25.52 -13.42 -44.19
C THR A 18 -24.42 -13.43 -45.24
N THR A 19 -23.17 -13.31 -44.80
CA THR A 19 -22.00 -13.79 -45.54
C THR A 19 -21.06 -14.43 -44.54
N GLU A 20 -20.96 -15.75 -44.64
CA GLU A 20 -20.02 -16.61 -43.95
C GLU A 20 -18.58 -16.24 -44.35
N VAL A 21 -17.68 -16.15 -43.36
CA VAL A 21 -16.25 -16.03 -43.59
C VAL A 21 -15.57 -17.24 -42.96
N THR A 22 -15.15 -18.16 -43.81
CA THR A 22 -14.32 -19.32 -43.47
C THR A 22 -12.88 -18.86 -43.18
N PRO A 23 -12.21 -19.37 -42.12
CA PRO A 23 -10.84 -18.97 -41.82
C PRO A 23 -9.83 -19.68 -42.73
N GLN A 24 -9.03 -18.90 -43.47
CA GLN A 24 -7.87 -19.39 -44.21
C GLN A 24 -6.59 -19.31 -43.37
N THR A 25 -5.99 -20.47 -43.15
CA THR A 25 -4.66 -20.69 -42.57
C THR A 25 -3.57 -20.25 -43.55
N PRO A 26 -2.52 -19.51 -43.13
CA PRO A 26 -1.30 -19.42 -43.91
C PRO A 26 -0.30 -20.52 -43.55
N ILE A 27 0.29 -21.02 -44.63
CA ILE A 27 1.18 -22.15 -44.80
C ILE A 27 2.56 -21.88 -44.18
N ILE A 28 3.04 -22.85 -43.39
CA ILE A 28 4.44 -22.99 -42.97
C ILE A 28 5.25 -23.41 -44.21
N LYS A 29 6.20 -22.57 -44.64
CA LYS A 29 7.32 -23.01 -45.49
C LYS A 29 8.65 -22.69 -44.83
N GLN A 30 9.45 -23.74 -44.78
CA GLN A 30 10.81 -23.84 -44.27
C GLN A 30 11.77 -22.92 -45.04
N ILE A 31 12.68 -22.27 -44.31
CA ILE A 31 14.04 -22.01 -44.80
C ILE A 31 14.98 -22.52 -43.70
N LYS A 32 15.81 -23.49 -44.08
CA LYS A 32 16.89 -24.10 -43.30
C LYS A 32 18.17 -23.98 -44.14
N GLN A 33 19.30 -23.87 -43.44
CA GLN A 33 20.70 -23.95 -43.91
C GLN A 33 21.26 -22.66 -44.54
N GLU A 34 22.49 -22.20 -44.28
CA GLU A 34 23.62 -22.71 -43.49
C GLU A 34 24.64 -21.57 -43.35
N ALA A 35 25.27 -21.41 -42.18
CA ALA A 35 26.65 -20.90 -42.09
C ALA A 35 27.20 -21.21 -40.68
N THR A 36 28.09 -22.20 -40.66
CA THR A 36 28.85 -22.74 -39.55
C THR A 36 30.09 -21.90 -39.20
N SER A 37 30.24 -21.58 -37.91
CA SER A 37 31.49 -21.50 -37.08
C SER A 37 32.55 -20.40 -37.40
N PRO A 38 33.42 -19.98 -36.44
CA PRO A 38 33.73 -20.61 -35.16
C PRO A 38 33.66 -19.73 -33.89
N SER A 39 33.52 -20.47 -32.79
CA SER A 39 33.82 -20.19 -31.39
C SER A 39 34.88 -19.12 -31.08
N GLN A 40 34.50 -18.13 -30.28
CA GLN A 40 35.41 -17.48 -29.33
C GLN A 40 34.81 -17.55 -27.93
N GLU A 41 35.34 -18.45 -27.11
CA GLU A 41 35.19 -18.45 -25.67
C GLU A 41 35.73 -17.12 -25.11
N ARG A 42 34.83 -16.19 -24.78
CA ARG A 42 35.19 -15.11 -23.84
C ARG A 42 35.08 -15.68 -22.44
N LYS A 43 36.23 -15.92 -21.81
CA LYS A 43 36.38 -16.11 -20.37
C LYS A 43 35.55 -15.04 -19.65
N VAL A 44 34.49 -15.47 -18.98
CA VAL A 44 33.80 -14.64 -17.98
C VAL A 44 34.80 -14.43 -16.86
N LYS A 45 35.39 -13.23 -16.78
CA LYS A 45 36.08 -12.80 -15.57
C LYS A 45 34.98 -12.58 -14.53
N ASP A 46 35.05 -13.33 -13.43
CA ASP A 46 34.27 -13.08 -12.23
C ASP A 46 34.50 -11.64 -11.77
N TYR A 47 33.53 -10.77 -12.07
CA TYR A 47 33.50 -9.40 -11.61
C TYR A 47 32.65 -9.36 -10.33
N THR A 48 33.28 -9.65 -9.20
CA THR A 48 32.68 -9.38 -7.87
C THR A 48 32.67 -7.87 -7.62
N PRO A 49 31.50 -7.22 -7.43
CA PRO A 49 31.44 -5.80 -7.10
C PRO A 49 32.02 -5.52 -5.71
N GLU A 50 32.90 -4.52 -5.59
CA GLU A 50 33.68 -4.17 -4.39
C GLU A 50 32.88 -3.65 -3.17
N TRP A 51 31.54 -3.71 -3.17
CA TRP A 51 30.73 -3.29 -2.02
C TRP A 51 30.61 -4.37 -0.91
N ARG A 52 31.39 -5.46 -1.01
CA ARG A 52 31.50 -6.52 0.01
C ARG A 52 32.78 -6.47 0.86
N LYS A 53 33.50 -5.34 0.89
CA LYS A 53 34.53 -5.09 1.92
C LYS A 53 33.94 -4.23 3.03
N ILE A 54 33.15 -4.86 3.90
CA ILE A 54 32.86 -4.32 5.23
C ILE A 54 34.04 -4.76 6.12
N PRO A 55 34.73 -3.84 6.83
CA PRO A 55 35.76 -4.23 7.78
C PRO A 55 35.19 -5.21 8.79
N SER A 56 35.93 -6.28 9.07
CA SER A 56 35.66 -7.18 10.19
C SER A 56 35.61 -6.37 11.48
N VAL A 57 34.40 -6.05 11.95
CA VAL A 57 34.21 -5.49 13.29
C VAL A 57 34.54 -6.60 14.27
N GLY A 58 35.48 -6.31 15.16
CA GLY A 58 36.10 -7.25 16.08
C GLY A 58 35.10 -7.99 16.96
N SER A 59 35.57 -9.15 17.41
CA SER A 59 35.06 -9.90 18.54
C SER A 59 34.63 -8.97 19.68
N PHE A 60 33.32 -8.88 19.94
CA PHE A 60 32.81 -8.28 21.17
C PHE A 60 32.92 -9.30 22.30
N GLY A 61 34.14 -9.42 22.83
CA GLY A 61 34.39 -9.83 24.19
C GLY A 61 34.46 -8.58 25.08
N ASP A 62 33.95 -8.73 26.31
CA ASP A 62 34.14 -7.84 27.45
C ASP A 62 33.53 -6.44 27.39
N PHE A 63 32.23 -6.39 27.65
CA PHE A 63 31.61 -5.29 28.40
C PHE A 63 30.77 -5.87 29.55
N ASP A 64 31.45 -6.60 30.44
CA ASP A 64 30.93 -6.91 31.77
C ASP A 64 31.34 -5.79 32.72
N ARG A 65 30.42 -4.83 32.94
CA ARG A 65 30.38 -3.99 34.14
C ARG A 65 29.08 -3.19 34.19
N GLY A 66 28.16 -3.67 35.04
CA GLY A 66 27.12 -2.84 35.66
C GLY A 66 25.77 -2.83 34.95
N VAL A 67 25.13 -3.99 34.77
CA VAL A 67 23.67 -4.05 34.59
C VAL A 67 23.09 -4.63 35.86
N ASP A 68 22.47 -3.77 36.67
CA ASP A 68 21.61 -4.21 37.76
C ASP A 68 20.59 -5.22 37.21
N ASN A 69 20.47 -6.34 37.90
CA ASN A 69 19.53 -7.43 37.62
C ASN A 69 18.06 -6.91 37.65
N ALA A 70 17.63 -6.22 36.61
CA ALA A 70 16.23 -5.96 36.35
C ALA A 70 15.59 -7.30 36.01
N LYS A 71 14.95 -7.92 37.02
CA LYS A 71 14.12 -9.11 36.86
C LYS A 71 13.20 -8.92 35.65
N LEU A 72 13.45 -9.69 34.59
CA LEU A 72 12.47 -9.94 33.54
C LEU A 72 11.27 -10.61 34.20
N VAL A 73 10.23 -9.83 34.48
CA VAL A 73 8.93 -10.36 34.92
C VAL A 73 8.27 -10.96 33.69
N TYR A 74 8.28 -12.28 33.59
CA TYR A 74 7.46 -12.99 32.59
C TYR A 74 5.99 -12.90 33.03
N PRO A 75 5.08 -12.36 32.20
CA PRO A 75 3.68 -12.27 32.57
C PRO A 75 3.01 -13.64 32.50
N GLU A 76 2.14 -13.91 33.48
CA GLU A 76 1.17 -15.00 33.38
C GLU A 76 0.18 -14.74 32.23
N PRO A 77 -0.31 -15.79 31.54
CA PRO A 77 -1.38 -15.65 30.56
C PRO A 77 -2.63 -15.13 31.26
N ILE A 78 -3.12 -13.95 30.90
CA ILE A 78 -4.36 -13.39 31.46
C ILE A 78 -5.55 -14.17 30.87
N PRO A 79 -6.31 -14.94 31.66
CA PRO A 79 -7.64 -15.38 31.25
C PRO A 79 -8.60 -14.23 31.56
N GLY A 80 -8.91 -13.35 30.58
CA GLY A 80 -9.89 -12.29 30.86
C GLY A 80 -10.12 -11.17 29.84
N ASN A 81 -9.29 -10.99 28.80
CA ASN A 81 -9.43 -9.85 27.88
C ASN A 81 -9.88 -10.21 26.46
N VAL A 82 -10.35 -11.44 26.23
CA VAL A 82 -10.88 -11.89 24.93
C VAL A 82 -12.40 -11.92 25.02
N TYR A 83 -13.03 -10.92 24.41
CA TYR A 83 -14.48 -10.88 24.31
C TYR A 83 -14.90 -11.28 22.88
N TYR A 84 -16.05 -11.92 22.77
CA TYR A 84 -16.82 -11.97 21.54
C TYR A 84 -17.82 -10.82 21.63
N SER A 85 -17.87 -9.94 20.63
CA SER A 85 -18.84 -8.84 20.60
C SER A 85 -19.66 -8.89 19.32
N ASN A 86 -20.98 -8.84 19.49
CA ASN A 86 -21.93 -8.62 18.39
C ASN A 86 -22.14 -7.13 18.06
N SER A 87 -21.48 -6.21 18.79
CA SER A 87 -21.69 -4.76 18.68
C SER A 87 -20.50 -4.03 18.07
N ASN A 88 -20.70 -2.75 17.72
CA ASN A 88 -19.66 -1.88 17.19
C ASN A 88 -18.42 -1.88 18.11
N THR A 89 -17.25 -2.21 17.55
CA THR A 89 -15.98 -2.30 18.30
C THR A 89 -15.42 -0.94 18.70
N ASP A 90 -16.07 0.15 18.30
CA ASP A 90 -15.69 1.51 18.69
C ASP A 90 -15.84 1.79 20.19
N PHE A 91 -16.66 1.02 20.90
CA PHE A 91 -16.89 1.17 22.36
C PHE A 91 -15.92 0.36 23.23
N LEU A 92 -14.97 -0.37 22.63
CA LEU A 92 -13.95 -1.07 23.38
C LEU A 92 -13.13 -0.07 24.21
N LYS A 93 -12.72 -0.48 25.42
CA LYS A 93 -11.74 0.28 26.19
C LYS A 93 -10.35 0.11 25.57
N PRO A 94 -9.46 1.11 25.66
CA PRO A 94 -8.05 0.93 25.29
C PRO A 94 -7.44 -0.28 26.00
N GLY A 95 -6.58 -1.02 25.29
CA GLY A 95 -5.99 -2.26 25.79
C GLY A 95 -6.93 -3.47 25.73
N MET A 96 -7.98 -3.42 24.92
CA MET A 96 -8.86 -4.57 24.68
C MET A 96 -8.76 -5.10 23.25
N ALA A 97 -8.91 -6.42 23.11
CA ALA A 97 -9.02 -7.12 21.84
C ALA A 97 -10.32 -7.94 21.80
N VAL A 98 -10.97 -7.99 20.64
CA VAL A 98 -12.25 -8.68 20.48
C VAL A 98 -12.26 -9.46 19.17
N ALA A 99 -12.87 -10.65 19.18
CA ALA A 99 -13.26 -11.32 17.95
C ALA A 99 -14.57 -10.71 17.46
N THR A 100 -14.60 -10.30 16.19
CA THR A 100 -15.79 -9.71 15.56
C THR A 100 -16.68 -10.80 14.96
N PRO A 101 -17.96 -10.50 14.68
CA PRO A 101 -18.86 -11.43 13.99
C PRO A 101 -18.45 -11.69 12.54
N HIS A 102 -17.55 -10.86 11.99
CA HIS A 102 -16.98 -11.02 10.66
C HIS A 102 -15.77 -11.95 10.65
N GLY A 103 -15.49 -12.67 11.73
CA GLY A 103 -14.36 -13.59 11.79
C GLY A 103 -13.01 -12.89 11.75
N THR A 104 -12.95 -11.61 12.16
CA THR A 104 -11.72 -10.81 12.28
C THR A 104 -11.49 -10.40 13.73
N MET A 105 -10.30 -9.91 14.04
CA MET A 105 -9.91 -9.40 15.36
C MET A 105 -9.89 -7.88 15.31
N SER A 106 -10.39 -7.22 16.35
CA SER A 106 -10.31 -5.76 16.49
C SER A 106 -9.65 -5.43 17.81
N LEU A 107 -8.58 -4.65 17.77
CA LEU A 107 -7.87 -4.14 18.93
C LEU A 107 -8.14 -2.65 19.07
N ARG A 108 -8.41 -2.24 20.30
CA ARG A 108 -8.53 -0.84 20.66
C ARG A 108 -7.29 -0.40 21.43
N LEU A 109 -6.57 0.54 20.85
CA LEU A 109 -5.39 1.16 21.45
C LEU A 109 -5.77 2.54 22.01
N ARG A 110 -4.83 3.21 22.68
CA ARG A 110 -5.02 4.57 23.20
C ARG A 110 -5.19 5.57 22.06
N ASN A 111 -5.74 6.75 22.37
CA ASN A 111 -5.81 7.92 21.48
C ASN A 111 -6.53 7.68 20.15
N ASP A 112 -7.67 7.00 20.26
CA ASP A 112 -8.55 6.70 19.15
C ASP A 112 -7.95 5.83 18.02
N ILE A 113 -6.89 5.10 18.33
CA ILE A 113 -6.29 4.16 17.37
C ILE A 113 -6.97 2.80 17.50
N LYS A 114 -7.34 2.24 16.35
CA LYS A 114 -7.93 0.91 16.22
C LYS A 114 -7.12 0.10 15.21
N VAL A 115 -6.88 -1.17 15.52
CA VAL A 115 -6.21 -2.12 14.64
C VAL A 115 -7.15 -3.29 14.39
N ASP A 116 -7.64 -3.40 13.15
CA ASP A 116 -8.33 -4.59 12.68
C ASP A 116 -7.33 -5.56 12.08
N MET A 117 -7.49 -6.85 12.37
CA MET A 117 -6.62 -7.91 11.89
C MET A 117 -7.44 -9.12 11.43
N SER A 118 -7.03 -9.76 10.34
CA SER A 118 -7.61 -11.04 9.94
C SER A 118 -6.83 -12.24 10.43
N LEU A 119 -7.35 -13.45 10.21
CA LEU A 119 -6.63 -14.68 10.49
C LEU A 119 -5.37 -14.84 9.64
N ASP A 120 -5.32 -14.25 8.46
CA ASP A 120 -4.16 -14.30 7.57
C ASP A 120 -3.18 -13.14 7.80
N CYS A 121 -3.38 -12.42 8.90
CA CYS A 121 -2.59 -11.25 9.29
C CYS A 121 -2.70 -10.10 8.28
N SER A 122 -3.81 -9.99 7.53
CA SER A 122 -4.19 -8.70 6.95
C SER A 122 -4.39 -7.70 8.10
N ILE A 123 -4.00 -6.45 7.89
CA ILE A 123 -4.08 -5.40 8.91
C ILE A 123 -4.75 -4.18 8.33
N ARG A 124 -5.60 -3.54 9.14
CA ARG A 124 -6.10 -2.19 8.91
C ARG A 124 -5.97 -1.37 10.20
N VAL A 125 -5.15 -0.33 10.14
CA VAL A 125 -4.94 0.64 11.23
C VAL A 125 -5.78 1.86 10.93
N THR A 126 -6.61 2.27 11.88
CA THR A 126 -7.40 3.50 11.83
C THR A 126 -6.98 4.39 12.99
N ASN A 127 -6.38 5.54 12.69
CA ASN A 127 -6.15 6.62 13.64
C ASN A 127 -7.22 7.68 13.40
N LYS A 128 -8.33 7.58 14.14
CA LYS A 128 -9.50 8.44 13.92
C LYS A 128 -9.19 9.91 14.23
N ARG A 129 -8.37 10.17 15.25
CA ARG A 129 -7.98 11.52 15.65
C ARG A 129 -7.32 12.30 14.51
N ASN A 130 -6.49 11.62 13.73
CA ASN A 130 -5.73 12.25 12.64
C ASN A 130 -6.24 11.91 11.24
N ASN A 131 -7.41 11.25 11.14
CA ASN A 131 -8.00 10.81 9.88
C ASN A 131 -7.00 10.04 8.99
N VAL A 132 -6.17 9.19 9.61
CA VAL A 132 -5.22 8.32 8.92
C VAL A 132 -5.74 6.89 8.94
N VAL A 133 -5.72 6.24 7.77
CA VAL A 133 -6.03 4.81 7.65
C VAL A 133 -4.95 4.14 6.81
N ILE A 134 -4.38 3.05 7.31
CA ILE A 134 -3.40 2.23 6.59
C ILE A 134 -3.94 0.81 6.55
N ALA A 135 -4.06 0.20 5.37
CA ALA A 135 -4.48 -1.18 5.22
C ALA A 135 -3.53 -1.98 4.33
N LEU A 136 -3.38 -3.26 4.63
CA LEU A 136 -2.56 -4.22 3.91
C LEU A 136 -3.26 -5.56 3.83
N ASN A 137 -3.22 -6.18 2.66
CA ASN A 137 -3.58 -7.58 2.52
C ASN A 137 -2.52 -8.50 3.17
N PRO A 138 -2.79 -9.82 3.33
CA PRO A 138 -1.87 -10.75 4.00
C PRO A 138 -0.45 -10.79 3.43
N HIS A 139 -0.30 -10.53 2.14
CA HIS A 139 0.95 -10.59 1.41
C HIS A 139 1.69 -9.25 1.32
N GLY A 140 1.04 -8.14 1.67
CA GLY A 140 1.56 -6.78 1.53
C GLY A 140 1.74 -6.31 0.07
N CYS A 141 1.18 -7.04 -0.89
CA CYS A 141 1.21 -6.71 -2.32
C CYS A 141 0.04 -5.81 -2.74
N THR A 142 -1.01 -5.74 -1.93
CA THR A 142 -2.09 -4.76 -2.03
C THR A 142 -2.09 -3.90 -0.77
N SER A 143 -2.13 -2.57 -0.94
CA SER A 143 -2.14 -1.65 0.19
C SER A 143 -3.00 -0.42 -0.06
N ALA A 144 -3.52 0.12 1.05
CA ALA A 144 -4.21 1.40 1.08
C ALA A 144 -3.56 2.30 2.12
N PHE A 145 -3.37 3.56 1.75
CA PHE A 145 -2.86 4.60 2.62
C PHE A 145 -3.71 5.84 2.44
N LEU A 146 -4.55 6.14 3.42
CA LEU A 146 -5.41 7.31 3.45
C LEU A 146 -4.90 8.28 4.50
N HIS A 147 -4.67 9.51 4.07
CA HIS A 147 -4.10 10.59 4.87
C HIS A 147 -4.87 11.88 4.59
N PRO A 148 -5.07 12.82 5.53
CA PRO A 148 -5.85 14.04 5.26
C PRO A 148 -5.48 14.75 3.94
N HIS A 149 -4.19 14.77 3.59
CA HIS A 149 -3.65 15.46 2.41
C HIS A 149 -3.44 14.57 1.18
N GLY A 150 -3.79 13.28 1.23
CA GLY A 150 -3.66 12.43 0.04
C GLY A 150 -4.01 10.96 0.25
N ARG A 151 -3.91 10.21 -0.84
CA ARG A 151 -4.29 8.81 -0.94
C ARG A 151 -3.22 8.08 -1.74
N ILE A 152 -2.82 6.89 -1.29
CA ILE A 152 -1.96 6.00 -2.05
C ILE A 152 -2.62 4.63 -2.10
N TYR A 153 -2.69 4.07 -3.30
CA TYR A 153 -3.19 2.72 -3.55
C TYR A 153 -2.12 1.92 -4.28
N GLN A 154 -1.77 0.77 -3.72
CA GLN A 154 -0.91 -0.21 -4.37
C GLN A 154 -1.73 -1.44 -4.71
N ASN A 155 -1.55 -1.94 -5.93
CA ASN A 155 -1.98 -3.26 -6.35
C ASN A 155 -0.87 -3.92 -7.17
N GLY A 156 -0.19 -4.88 -6.55
CA GLY A 156 0.97 -5.56 -7.11
C GLY A 156 2.07 -4.57 -7.49
N SER A 157 2.34 -4.49 -8.80
CA SER A 157 3.38 -3.60 -9.36
C SER A 157 2.92 -2.17 -9.63
N LYS A 158 1.60 -1.92 -9.59
CA LYS A 158 1.01 -0.62 -9.85
C LYS A 158 0.85 0.15 -8.54
N VAL A 159 1.25 1.41 -8.55
CA VAL A 159 1.07 2.33 -7.41
C VAL A 159 0.47 3.63 -7.91
N GLU A 160 -0.66 4.04 -7.34
CA GLU A 160 -1.34 5.28 -7.68
C GLU A 160 -1.36 6.19 -6.45
N MET A 161 -1.17 7.48 -6.67
CA MET A 161 -1.17 8.50 -5.63
C MET A 161 -2.01 9.68 -6.09
N LEU A 162 -2.82 10.19 -5.17
CA LEU A 162 -3.60 11.42 -5.29
C LEU A 162 -3.23 12.31 -4.12
N VAL A 163 -2.81 13.55 -4.40
CA VAL A 163 -2.56 14.57 -3.37
C VAL A 163 -3.38 15.81 -3.69
N PHE A 164 -3.84 16.48 -2.63
CA PHE A 164 -4.54 17.74 -2.73
C PHE A 164 -3.60 18.86 -2.29
N ASP A 165 -3.27 19.76 -3.21
CA ASP A 165 -2.58 21.00 -2.92
C ASP A 165 -3.61 22.00 -2.38
N SER A 166 -3.59 22.20 -1.05
CA SER A 166 -4.49 23.11 -0.37
C SER A 166 -4.23 24.58 -0.66
N VAL A 167 -3.03 24.93 -1.16
CA VAL A 167 -2.67 26.31 -1.49
C VAL A 167 -3.29 26.70 -2.83
N SER A 168 -3.16 25.83 -3.84
CA SER A 168 -3.69 26.10 -5.18
C SER A 168 -5.09 25.54 -5.45
N GLY A 169 -5.62 24.70 -4.55
CA GLY A 169 -6.91 24.03 -4.73
C GLY A 169 -6.89 22.98 -5.85
N ASN A 170 -5.74 22.35 -6.07
CA ASN A 170 -5.46 21.53 -7.24
C ASN A 170 -5.14 20.09 -6.85
N ASN A 171 -5.77 19.12 -7.51
CA ASN A 171 -5.38 17.73 -7.35
C ASN A 171 -4.22 17.38 -8.27
N LYS A 172 -3.23 16.71 -7.71
CA LYS A 172 -2.10 16.16 -8.46
C LYS A 172 -2.10 14.64 -8.31
N MET A 173 -1.99 13.95 -9.43
CA MET A 173 -2.11 12.50 -9.50
C MET A 173 -0.85 11.91 -10.15
N ALA A 174 -0.41 10.77 -9.65
CA ALA A 174 0.66 10.00 -10.28
C ALA A 174 0.40 8.49 -10.20
N LYS A 175 0.93 7.76 -11.19
CA LYS A 175 0.77 6.32 -11.35
C LYS A 175 2.09 5.70 -11.78
N MET A 176 2.71 4.92 -10.90
CA MET A 176 3.80 4.02 -11.23
C MET A 176 3.25 2.73 -11.83
N TRP A 177 3.74 2.33 -13.01
CA TRP A 177 3.27 1.14 -13.72
C TRP A 177 4.29 0.69 -14.78
N TYR A 178 4.04 -0.39 -15.52
CA TYR A 178 5.08 -1.00 -16.37
C TYR A 178 5.76 -0.03 -17.36
N LYS A 179 5.04 0.98 -17.89
CA LYS A 179 5.62 1.98 -18.81
C LYS A 179 6.50 3.04 -18.14
N GLY A 180 6.33 3.31 -16.84
CA GLY A 180 7.06 4.37 -16.14
C GLY A 180 6.24 5.00 -15.02
N VAL A 181 6.35 6.33 -14.88
CA VAL A 181 5.51 7.10 -13.95
C VAL A 181 4.70 8.13 -14.73
N SER A 182 3.39 7.90 -14.81
CA SER A 182 2.45 8.84 -15.41
C SER A 182 2.00 9.83 -14.36
N PHE A 183 1.83 11.10 -14.71
CA PHE A 183 1.35 12.12 -13.78
C PHE A 183 0.51 13.19 -14.47
N LYS A 184 -0.41 13.78 -13.73
CA LYS A 184 -1.26 14.89 -14.17
C LYS A 184 -1.63 15.79 -13.01
N SER A 185 -2.17 16.94 -13.34
CA SER A 185 -2.80 17.87 -12.42
C SER A 185 -4.17 18.25 -12.99
N ASP A 186 -5.13 18.62 -12.15
CA ASP A 186 -6.42 19.13 -12.62
C ASP A 186 -6.29 20.44 -13.41
N PHE A 187 -5.23 21.22 -13.15
CA PHE A 187 -4.92 22.44 -13.90
C PHE A 187 -4.14 22.17 -15.20
N SER A 188 -3.83 20.91 -15.51
CA SER A 188 -3.16 20.54 -16.75
C SER A 188 -4.09 19.76 -17.68
N ALA A 189 -4.19 20.22 -18.93
CA ALA A 189 -4.97 19.53 -19.96
C ALA A 189 -4.33 18.20 -20.41
N LEU A 190 -3.03 18.02 -20.17
CA LEU A 190 -2.27 16.86 -20.62
C LEU A 190 -1.93 15.93 -19.45
N VAL A 191 -1.78 14.66 -19.79
CA VAL A 191 -1.14 13.67 -18.93
C VAL A 191 0.28 13.47 -19.42
N TYR A 192 1.24 13.45 -18.50
CA TYR A 192 2.65 13.26 -18.80
C TYR A 192 3.10 11.88 -18.34
N LEU A 193 4.13 11.35 -18.98
CA LEU A 193 4.79 10.09 -18.67
C LEU A 193 6.29 10.34 -18.60
N VAL A 194 6.89 9.91 -17.49
CA VAL A 194 8.35 9.83 -17.32
C VAL A 194 8.79 8.38 -17.47
N ASP A 195 9.55 8.10 -18.52
CA ASP A 195 10.17 6.80 -18.75
C ASP A 195 11.64 6.89 -19.15
N ALA A 196 12.21 5.79 -19.64
CA ALA A 196 13.61 5.73 -20.05
C ALA A 196 13.95 6.64 -21.25
N ALA A 197 12.94 7.13 -22.00
CA ALA A 197 13.14 8.10 -23.08
C ALA A 197 12.95 9.56 -22.60
N GLY A 198 12.67 9.77 -21.30
CA GLY A 198 12.40 11.08 -20.73
C GLY A 198 10.91 11.37 -20.57
N THR A 199 10.56 12.66 -20.63
CA THR A 199 9.21 13.15 -20.35
C THR A 199 8.44 13.42 -21.64
N ARG A 200 7.24 12.83 -21.78
CA ARG A 200 6.34 13.08 -22.92
C ARG A 200 4.87 13.08 -22.49
N SER A 201 3.99 13.57 -23.35
CA SER A 201 2.55 13.41 -23.16
C SER A 201 2.09 11.96 -23.41
N THR A 202 1.01 11.54 -22.74
CA THR A 202 0.36 10.23 -22.89
C THR A 202 -1.17 10.36 -22.72
N THR A 203 -1.90 9.27 -22.96
CA THR A 203 -3.37 9.16 -22.81
C THR A 203 -3.77 8.29 -21.62
N ASP A 204 -2.90 8.24 -20.61
CA ASP A 204 -3.11 7.42 -19.43
C ASP A 204 -4.30 7.87 -18.58
N SER A 205 -5.06 6.91 -18.06
CA SER A 205 -6.10 7.15 -17.08
C SER A 205 -5.62 6.89 -15.65
N PHE A 206 -6.32 7.49 -14.69
CA PHE A 206 -6.09 7.36 -13.25
C PHE A 206 -7.33 6.78 -12.59
N ARG A 207 -7.13 5.96 -11.57
CA ARG A 207 -8.21 5.48 -10.72
C ARG A 207 -8.72 6.63 -9.86
N ASP A 208 -10.03 6.70 -9.66
CA ASP A 208 -10.58 7.54 -8.62
C ASP A 208 -10.22 6.99 -7.23
N LEU A 209 -9.42 7.77 -6.48
CA LEU A 209 -8.97 7.44 -5.12
C LEU A 209 -9.76 8.21 -4.05
N SER A 210 -10.81 8.95 -4.43
CA SER A 210 -11.64 9.73 -3.49
C SER A 210 -12.40 8.86 -2.47
N PRO A 211 -12.95 7.67 -2.84
CA PRO A 211 -13.63 6.80 -1.88
C PRO A 211 -12.68 6.15 -0.85
N ASP A 212 -13.23 5.66 0.27
CA ASP A 212 -12.48 4.77 1.16
C ASP A 212 -12.37 3.37 0.54
N PHE A 213 -11.14 2.98 0.17
CA PHE A 213 -10.81 1.66 -0.38
C PHE A 213 -10.05 0.77 0.62
N SER A 214 -9.86 1.19 1.88
CA SER A 214 -9.10 0.48 2.89
C SER A 214 -9.72 -0.86 3.30
N LEU A 215 -11.06 -0.93 3.39
CA LEU A 215 -11.76 -2.16 3.72
C LEU A 215 -11.64 -3.20 2.61
N SER A 216 -11.73 -2.78 1.35
CA SER A 216 -11.52 -3.68 0.21
C SER A 216 -10.12 -4.27 0.23
N VAL A 217 -9.10 -3.48 0.55
CA VAL A 217 -7.71 -3.97 0.70
C VAL A 217 -7.55 -4.90 1.90
N PHE A 218 -8.23 -4.62 3.01
CA PHE A 218 -8.16 -5.46 4.21
C PHE A 218 -8.80 -6.84 4.00
N TYR A 219 -9.90 -6.93 3.26
CA TYR A 219 -10.55 -8.20 2.96
C TYR A 219 -9.98 -8.92 1.74
N ASP A 220 -9.15 -8.24 0.94
CA ASP A 220 -8.44 -8.82 -0.21
C ASP A 220 -7.58 -10.01 0.23
N GLU A 221 -7.81 -11.18 -0.37
CA GLU A 221 -7.08 -12.43 -0.11
C GLU A 221 -7.05 -12.86 1.37
N SER A 222 -8.02 -12.41 2.17
CA SER A 222 -8.05 -12.65 3.61
C SER A 222 -9.27 -13.47 4.02
N ARG A 223 -9.09 -14.48 4.87
CA ARG A 223 -10.19 -15.23 5.49
C ARG A 223 -11.00 -14.32 6.42
N HIS A 224 -12.31 -14.30 6.18
CA HIS A 224 -13.30 -13.55 6.94
C HIS A 224 -14.69 -14.16 6.76
N GLY A 225 -15.61 -13.80 7.64
CA GLY A 225 -16.98 -14.29 7.70
C GLY A 225 -17.28 -15.10 8.96
N PRO A 226 -18.57 -15.39 9.22
CA PRO A 226 -19.02 -16.02 10.46
C PRO A 226 -18.37 -17.39 10.75
N ILE A 227 -18.02 -18.14 9.70
CA ILE A 227 -17.38 -19.46 9.82
C ILE A 227 -16.00 -19.41 10.50
N TYR A 228 -15.33 -18.26 10.47
CA TYR A 228 -13.99 -18.08 11.03
C TYR A 228 -14.00 -17.51 12.45
N VAL A 229 -15.18 -17.18 13.01
CA VAL A 229 -15.31 -16.57 14.36
C VAL A 229 -14.64 -17.43 15.43
N GLN A 230 -14.87 -18.74 15.44
CA GLN A 230 -14.31 -19.63 16.46
C GLN A 230 -12.78 -19.73 16.37
N GLU A 231 -12.23 -19.76 15.15
CA GLU A 231 -10.79 -19.75 14.93
C GLU A 231 -10.16 -18.41 15.37
N THR A 232 -10.89 -17.31 15.15
CA THR A 232 -10.50 -15.96 15.58
C THR A 232 -10.50 -15.82 17.10
N VAL A 233 -11.52 -16.33 17.80
CA VAL A 233 -11.55 -16.41 19.27
C VAL A 233 -10.37 -17.23 19.79
N SER A 234 -10.15 -18.41 19.21
CA SER A 234 -9.03 -19.30 19.58
C SER A 234 -7.66 -18.65 19.34
N THR A 235 -7.55 -17.83 18.29
CA THR A 235 -6.32 -17.06 17.99
C THR A 235 -6.09 -15.97 19.03
N LEU A 236 -7.14 -15.22 19.41
CA LEU A 236 -7.03 -14.17 20.43
C LEU A 236 -6.75 -14.72 21.82
N GLN A 237 -7.28 -15.91 22.18
CA GLN A 237 -6.95 -16.57 23.44
C GLN A 237 -5.47 -16.93 23.57
N LYS A 238 -4.77 -17.10 22.44
CA LYS A 238 -3.31 -17.34 22.38
C LYS A 238 -2.50 -16.05 22.26
N ALA A 239 -3.15 -14.89 22.18
CA ALA A 239 -2.48 -13.62 22.12
C ALA A 239 -1.76 -13.33 23.44
N THR A 240 -0.67 -12.56 23.35
CA THR A 240 0.05 -12.08 24.52
C THR A 240 -0.03 -10.57 24.55
N TYR A 241 -0.30 -10.03 25.73
CA TYR A 241 -0.35 -8.60 26.00
C TYR A 241 0.53 -8.31 27.22
N TRP A 242 1.31 -7.24 27.14
CA TRP A 242 2.07 -6.74 28.28
C TRP A 242 2.29 -5.24 28.14
N MET A 243 2.56 -4.59 29.27
CA MET A 243 2.94 -3.19 29.32
C MET A 243 4.30 -3.08 30.02
N THR A 244 5.19 -2.26 29.48
CA THR A 244 6.47 -1.97 30.15
C THR A 244 6.26 -1.04 31.34
N GLN A 245 7.26 -0.95 32.22
CA GLN A 245 7.26 0.02 33.32
C GLN A 245 7.17 1.47 32.84
N THR A 246 7.63 1.74 31.61
CA THR A 246 7.55 3.05 30.95
C THR A 246 6.17 3.32 30.30
N GLY A 247 5.20 2.40 30.43
CA GLY A 247 3.85 2.58 29.90
C GLY A 247 3.70 2.24 28.40
N VAL A 248 4.69 1.58 27.80
CA VAL A 248 4.62 1.11 26.40
C VAL A 248 3.79 -0.16 26.36
N GLU A 249 2.71 -0.14 25.58
CA GLU A 249 1.83 -1.28 25.39
C GLU A 249 2.32 -2.17 24.26
N HIS A 250 2.27 -3.48 24.48
CA HIS A 250 2.66 -4.48 23.50
C HIS A 250 1.58 -5.54 23.34
N TRP A 251 1.25 -5.84 22.09
CA TRP A 251 0.46 -6.99 21.71
C TRP A 251 1.27 -7.87 20.77
N LYS A 252 1.25 -9.17 21.02
CA LYS A 252 1.73 -10.17 20.07
C LYS A 252 0.61 -11.15 19.77
N ILE A 253 0.18 -11.13 18.52
CA ILE A 253 -0.89 -11.96 17.97
C ILE A 253 -0.30 -12.65 16.74
N LYS A 254 -0.22 -13.98 16.75
CA LYS A 254 0.49 -14.75 15.70
C LYS A 254 1.94 -14.26 15.52
N ASP A 255 2.32 -13.90 14.30
CA ASP A 255 3.64 -13.37 13.93
C ASP A 255 3.68 -11.83 13.87
N MET A 256 2.64 -11.19 14.43
CA MET A 256 2.46 -9.75 14.45
C MET A 256 2.74 -9.18 15.82
N ILE A 257 3.47 -8.07 15.83
CA ILE A 257 3.76 -7.34 17.06
C ILE A 257 3.32 -5.89 16.86
N ILE A 258 2.47 -5.46 17.77
CA ILE A 258 1.88 -4.12 17.81
C ILE A 258 2.40 -3.47 19.08
N THR A 259 3.02 -2.30 18.95
CA THR A 259 3.59 -1.55 20.05
C THR A 259 3.01 -0.15 20.06
N GLN A 260 2.55 0.33 21.20
CA GLN A 260 2.12 1.71 21.37
C GLN A 260 2.95 2.40 22.45
N ASP A 261 3.76 3.36 22.03
CA ASP A 261 4.54 4.24 22.89
C ASP A 261 3.96 5.65 22.83
N GLY A 262 3.34 6.10 23.94
CA GLY A 262 2.50 7.29 23.95
C GLY A 262 1.39 7.21 22.88
N ASP A 263 1.43 8.14 21.93
CA ASP A 263 0.51 8.20 20.77
C ASP A 263 0.98 7.40 19.56
N VAL A 264 2.25 6.97 19.55
CA VAL A 264 2.86 6.36 18.38
C VAL A 264 2.60 4.86 18.40
N VAL A 265 1.89 4.39 17.37
CA VAL A 265 1.66 2.96 17.14
C VAL A 265 2.59 2.50 16.05
N ASN A 266 3.29 1.41 16.32
CA ASN A 266 4.15 0.71 15.37
C ASN A 266 3.70 -0.75 15.29
N ILE A 267 3.46 -1.23 14.07
CA ILE A 267 3.04 -2.60 13.79
C ILE A 267 4.06 -3.22 12.86
N TYR A 268 4.61 -4.37 13.23
CA TYR A 268 5.61 -5.04 12.41
C TYR A 268 5.38 -6.55 12.31
N ARG A 269 5.67 -7.11 11.13
CA ARG A 269 5.71 -8.55 10.88
C ARG A 269 7.12 -9.03 10.71
N LYS A 270 7.54 -10.00 11.52
CA LYS A 270 8.91 -10.53 11.47
C LYS A 270 9.23 -11.19 10.11
N ASN A 271 8.29 -11.95 9.55
CA ASN A 271 8.53 -12.78 8.36
C ASN A 271 8.35 -12.02 7.03
N ASN A 272 7.34 -11.15 6.93
CA ASN A 272 7.03 -10.43 5.69
C ASN A 272 7.63 -9.02 5.62
N LYS A 273 8.42 -8.63 6.63
CA LYS A 273 9.17 -7.36 6.72
C LYS A 273 8.35 -6.11 6.38
N TYR A 274 7.05 -6.11 6.67
CA TYR A 274 6.28 -4.87 6.61
C TYR A 274 6.20 -4.20 7.97
N GLN A 275 6.15 -2.88 7.93
CA GLN A 275 6.08 -1.98 9.06
C GLN A 275 5.04 -0.90 8.78
N LEU A 276 4.14 -0.68 9.73
CA LEU A 276 3.14 0.38 9.71
C LEU A 276 3.38 1.26 10.93
N LYS A 277 3.31 2.58 10.75
CA LYS A 277 3.43 3.55 11.84
C LYS A 277 2.41 4.65 11.68
N THR A 278 1.80 5.09 12.79
CA THR A 278 0.99 6.31 12.88
C THR A 278 1.08 6.88 14.31
N GLY A 279 0.79 8.17 14.51
CA GLY A 279 1.02 8.84 15.79
C GLY A 279 0.12 10.06 16.07
N ASN A 280 0.58 10.96 16.94
CA ASN A 280 -0.17 12.15 17.42
C ASN A 280 -0.38 13.23 16.35
N CYS A 281 0.53 13.35 15.39
CA CYS A 281 0.33 14.17 14.19
C CYS A 281 -0.25 13.31 13.07
N PRO A 282 -0.84 13.90 12.01
CA PRO A 282 -1.13 13.20 10.76
C PRO A 282 0.23 12.85 10.12
N SER A 283 0.93 11.90 10.71
CA SER A 283 2.16 11.31 10.24
C SER A 283 1.95 9.81 10.20
N ALA A 284 2.33 9.24 9.08
CA ALA A 284 2.08 7.86 8.79
C ALA A 284 3.20 7.30 7.93
N MET A 285 3.52 6.02 8.15
CA MET A 285 4.49 5.30 7.36
C MET A 285 3.96 3.91 7.07
N LEU A 286 4.17 3.48 5.84
CA LEU A 286 3.93 2.13 5.39
C LEU A 286 5.17 1.66 4.62
N SER A 287 5.81 0.61 5.10
CA SER A 287 6.91 -0.04 4.40
C SER A 287 6.56 -1.50 4.21
N THR A 288 6.68 -2.00 2.98
CA THR A 288 6.59 -3.40 2.61
C THR A 288 7.77 -3.75 1.70
N PRO A 289 8.00 -5.03 1.35
CA PRO A 289 8.98 -5.37 0.31
C PRO A 289 8.70 -4.73 -1.06
N PHE A 290 7.47 -4.26 -1.30
CA PHE A 290 7.01 -3.77 -2.60
C PHE A 290 6.97 -2.24 -2.68
N ILE A 291 6.73 -1.56 -1.57
CA ILE A 291 6.57 -0.10 -1.52
C ILE A 291 7.09 0.47 -0.20
N HIS A 292 7.50 1.73 -0.24
CA HIS A 292 7.76 2.53 0.94
C HIS A 292 7.04 3.88 0.81
N CYS A 293 6.15 4.18 1.75
CA CYS A 293 5.34 5.38 1.77
C CYS A 293 5.51 6.10 3.11
N THR A 294 5.64 7.42 3.05
CA THR A 294 5.58 8.29 4.22
C THR A 294 4.65 9.46 3.93
N ALA A 295 3.93 9.90 4.95
CA ALA A 295 3.11 11.10 4.87
C ALA A 295 3.23 11.90 6.16
N SER A 296 3.14 13.22 6.03
CA SER A 296 2.94 14.21 7.07
C SER A 296 1.95 15.27 6.56
N ALA A 297 1.69 16.33 7.33
CA ALA A 297 0.82 17.43 6.93
C ALA A 297 1.20 18.05 5.57
N GLU A 298 2.50 18.23 5.32
CA GLU A 298 2.99 18.94 4.13
C GLU A 298 3.72 18.01 3.16
N HIS A 299 4.07 16.80 3.56
CA HIS A 299 4.92 15.93 2.76
C HIS A 299 4.26 14.57 2.51
N MET A 300 4.27 14.12 1.26
CA MET A 300 3.89 12.76 0.88
C MET A 300 4.91 12.17 -0.08
N PHE A 301 5.42 11.00 0.25
CA PHE A 301 6.46 10.33 -0.52
C PHE A 301 6.13 8.87 -0.72
N VAL A 302 6.37 8.40 -1.93
CA VAL A 302 6.20 7.01 -2.34
C VAL A 302 7.41 6.55 -3.13
N ARG A 303 7.99 5.42 -2.73
CA ARG A 303 9.11 4.77 -3.43
C ARG A 303 8.79 3.32 -3.76
N ARG A 304 9.14 2.93 -4.98
CA ARG A 304 9.16 1.54 -5.44
C ARG A 304 10.35 1.33 -6.38
N GLY A 305 11.36 0.58 -5.93
CA GLY A 305 12.63 0.46 -6.66
C GLY A 305 13.26 1.83 -6.90
N ASP A 306 13.51 2.15 -8.17
CA ASP A 306 14.09 3.43 -8.63
C ASP A 306 13.04 4.49 -8.97
N ARG A 307 11.75 4.18 -8.78
CA ARG A 307 10.65 5.11 -9.01
C ARG A 307 10.26 5.81 -7.73
N ARG A 308 9.99 7.11 -7.83
CA ARG A 308 9.58 7.96 -6.72
C ARG A 308 8.43 8.86 -7.13
N MET A 309 7.51 9.11 -6.22
CA MET A 309 6.53 10.19 -6.31
C MET A 309 6.63 10.99 -5.02
N HIS A 310 6.73 12.30 -5.13
CA HIS A 310 7.00 13.18 -4.00
C HIS A 310 6.14 14.45 -4.12
N PHE A 311 5.49 14.80 -3.03
CA PHE A 311 4.77 16.05 -2.84
C PHE A 311 5.29 16.69 -1.55
N ASP A 312 5.64 17.97 -1.61
CA ASP A 312 6.20 18.73 -0.46
C ASP A 312 5.31 19.90 -0.02
N GLY A 313 4.04 19.89 -0.42
CA GLY A 313 3.06 20.92 -0.08
C GLY A 313 2.79 21.86 -1.25
N CYS A 314 3.78 22.07 -2.12
CA CYS A 314 3.67 22.96 -3.29
C CYS A 314 4.14 22.26 -4.58
N ASN A 315 5.28 21.60 -4.53
CA ASN A 315 5.89 20.91 -5.66
C ASN A 315 5.43 19.47 -5.71
N PHE A 316 5.26 18.97 -6.93
CA PHE A 316 4.89 17.60 -7.19
C PHE A 316 5.86 16.98 -8.19
N ILE A 317 6.75 16.13 -7.71
CA ILE A 317 7.83 15.58 -8.52
C ILE A 317 7.68 14.07 -8.61
N VAL A 318 7.73 13.57 -9.85
CA VAL A 318 7.85 12.15 -10.12
C VAL A 318 9.22 11.83 -10.70
N ARG A 319 9.72 10.64 -10.41
CA ARG A 319 11.01 10.17 -10.90
C ARG A 319 10.91 8.73 -11.37
N ASN A 320 11.54 8.44 -12.50
CA ASN A 320 11.78 7.10 -12.99
C ASN A 320 13.26 6.93 -13.33
N ALA A 321 13.99 6.21 -12.47
CA ALA A 321 15.43 6.05 -12.59
C ALA A 321 16.17 7.39 -12.64
N GLY A 322 16.78 7.75 -13.77
CA GLY A 322 17.51 9.01 -13.96
C GLY A 322 16.64 10.21 -14.34
N HIS A 323 15.40 9.99 -14.80
CA HIS A 323 14.55 11.05 -15.32
C HIS A 323 13.56 11.53 -14.26
N SER A 324 13.36 12.85 -14.19
CA SER A 324 12.39 13.47 -13.28
C SER A 324 11.63 14.59 -13.97
N ALA A 325 10.34 14.69 -13.64
CA ALA A 325 9.49 15.79 -14.06
C ALA A 325 8.39 15.98 -13.03
N GLY A 326 7.71 17.12 -13.09
CA GLY A 326 6.74 17.48 -12.09
C GLY A 326 6.02 18.77 -12.38
N PHE A 327 5.23 19.20 -11.40
CA PHE A 327 4.62 20.52 -11.36
C PHE A 327 5.26 21.33 -10.23
N ASP A 328 5.62 22.57 -10.51
CA ASP A 328 6.05 23.53 -9.48
C ASP A 328 4.84 24.14 -8.73
N GLU A 329 5.14 25.04 -7.81
CA GLU A 329 4.16 25.82 -7.04
C GLU A 329 3.21 26.64 -7.92
N ALA A 330 3.66 27.07 -9.10
CA ALA A 330 2.85 27.81 -10.07
C ALA A 330 2.08 26.89 -11.02
N ASN A 331 2.06 25.58 -10.75
CA ASN A 331 1.44 24.54 -11.57
C ASN A 331 2.03 24.40 -12.99
N ASN A 332 3.23 24.92 -13.22
CA ASN A 332 3.93 24.77 -14.47
C ASN A 332 4.66 23.43 -14.52
N LEU A 333 4.68 22.81 -15.70
CA LEU A 333 5.49 21.62 -15.93
C LEU A 333 6.98 21.96 -15.82
N LYS A 334 7.71 21.19 -15.02
CA LYS A 334 9.18 21.22 -14.92
C LYS A 334 9.77 19.87 -15.28
N ILE A 335 10.88 19.89 -16.00
CA ILE A 335 11.71 18.72 -16.33
C ILE A 335 13.09 18.98 -15.71
N PHE A 336 13.65 17.97 -15.05
CA PHE A 336 14.90 18.07 -14.28
C PHE A 336 16.00 17.18 -14.84
#